data_AF-A0A9D1Q0N9-F1
#
_entry.id   AF-A0A9D1Q0N9-F1
#
_cell.length_a   1.000
_cell.length_b   1.000
_cell.length_c   1.000
_cell.angle_alpha   90.00
_cell.angle_beta   90.00
_cell.angle_gamma   90.00
#
_symmetry.space_group_name_H-M   'P 1'
#
loop_
_entity.id
_entity.type
_entity.pdbx_description
1 polymer ?
#
loop_
_entity_poly.entity_id
_entity_poly.type
_entity_poly.pdbx_seq_one_letter_code
_entity_poly.pdbx_strand_id
1 'polypeptide(L)'
;MKKEMSEIKRRALLAKQRLKMGYWQRMREEQDRVAEATNDSAVIRSARNARLREFEQQSRRALGDDFAERDERLYGKVRDMLDRDEDVSDPIGRLVDREVFDSLDDGNKQRYILELSAKFRELKERYYKEKSKFV
;
A
#
# COMPACT_ATOMS: atom_id res chain seq x y z
N MET A 1 -20.07 -25.14 -52.68
CA MET A 1 -19.09 -24.17 -52.15
C MET A 1 -19.06 -24.28 -50.63
N LYS A 2 -17.95 -24.75 -50.04
CA LYS A 2 -17.84 -24.85 -48.56
C LYS A 2 -17.69 -23.42 -48.01
N LYS A 3 -18.61 -22.98 -47.14
CA LYS A 3 -18.49 -21.70 -46.44
C LYS A 3 -17.24 -21.74 -45.56
N GLU A 4 -16.23 -20.95 -45.88
CA GLU A 4 -15.06 -20.79 -45.02
C GLU A 4 -15.49 -20.17 -43.68
N MET A 5 -15.13 -20.84 -42.60
CA MET A 5 -15.41 -20.39 -41.25
C MET A 5 -14.56 -19.16 -40.94
N SER A 6 -15.21 -18.05 -40.60
CA SER A 6 -14.55 -16.83 -40.10
C SER A 6 -13.55 -17.17 -38.99
N GLU A 7 -12.38 -16.51 -39.01
CA GLU A 7 -11.30 -16.70 -38.02
C GLU A 7 -11.79 -16.53 -36.58
N ILE A 8 -12.74 -15.62 -36.35
CA ILE A 8 -13.34 -15.39 -35.02
C ILE A 8 -14.08 -16.65 -34.55
N LYS A 9 -14.87 -17.27 -35.43
CA LYS A 9 -15.57 -18.52 -35.12
C LYS A 9 -14.60 -19.67 -34.88
N ARG A 10 -13.49 -19.71 -35.63
CA ARG A 10 -12.42 -20.70 -35.43
C ARG A 10 -11.75 -20.54 -34.06
N ARG A 11 -11.42 -19.31 -33.66
CA ARG A 11 -10.83 -19.00 -32.34
C ARG A 11 -11.80 -19.31 -31.20
N ALA A 12 -13.08 -18.98 -31.35
CA ALA A 12 -14.12 -19.29 -30.37
C ALA A 12 -14.31 -20.80 -30.17
N LEU A 13 -14.29 -21.59 -31.26
CA LEU A 13 -14.36 -23.05 -31.18
C LEU A 13 -13.14 -23.65 -30.48
N LEU A 14 -11.94 -23.16 -30.79
CA LEU A 14 -10.72 -23.59 -30.11
C LEU A 14 -10.76 -23.25 -28.61
N ALA A 15 -11.24 -22.06 -28.25
CA ALA A 15 -11.44 -21.69 -26.84
C ALA A 15 -12.46 -22.61 -26.14
N LYS A 16 -13.59 -22.93 -26.81
CA LYS A 16 -14.58 -23.87 -26.29
C LYS A 16 -14.02 -25.28 -26.14
N GLN A 17 -13.19 -25.74 -27.08
CA GLN A 17 -12.54 -27.03 -27.01
C GLN A 17 -11.53 -27.09 -25.85
N ARG A 18 -10.76 -26.01 -25.62
CA ARG A 18 -9.88 -25.87 -24.45
C ARG A 18 -10.67 -25.99 -23.14
N LEU A 19 -11.81 -25.31 -23.03
CA LEU A 19 -12.68 -25.39 -21.86
C LEU A 19 -13.26 -26.81 -21.68
N LYS A 20 -13.83 -27.40 -22.74
CA LYS A 20 -14.47 -28.73 -22.69
C LYS A 20 -13.50 -29.85 -22.37
N MET A 21 -12.27 -29.75 -22.87
CA MET A 21 -11.25 -30.76 -22.62
C MET A 21 -10.58 -30.59 -21.25
N GLY A 22 -11.00 -29.66 -20.39
CA GLY A 22 -10.34 -29.44 -19.11
C GLY A 22 -8.87 -29.00 -19.27
N TYR A 23 -8.54 -28.34 -20.39
CA TYR A 23 -7.17 -27.88 -20.67
C TYR A 23 -6.63 -26.99 -19.55
N TRP A 24 -7.49 -26.14 -19.00
CA TRP A 24 -7.14 -25.27 -17.88
C TRP A 24 -6.95 -26.01 -16.55
N GLN A 25 -7.64 -27.14 -16.36
CA GLN A 25 -7.46 -27.99 -15.18
C GLN A 25 -6.12 -28.71 -15.27
N ARG A 26 -5.81 -29.32 -16.42
CA ARG A 26 -4.49 -29.94 -16.65
C ARG A 26 -3.35 -28.93 -16.64
N MET A 27 -3.53 -27.74 -17.22
CA MET A 27 -2.50 -26.69 -17.18
C MET A 27 -2.29 -26.21 -15.74
N ARG A 28 -3.35 -26.08 -14.94
CA ARG A 28 -3.26 -25.73 -13.52
C ARG A 28 -2.55 -26.84 -12.74
N GLU A 29 -2.92 -28.10 -12.92
CA GLU A 29 -2.25 -29.25 -12.30
C GLU A 29 -0.78 -29.39 -12.72
N GLU A 30 -0.43 -29.02 -13.95
CA GLU A 30 0.94 -29.00 -14.44
C GLU A 30 1.72 -27.82 -13.85
N GLN A 31 1.10 -26.64 -13.74
CA GLN A 31 1.68 -25.50 -13.03
C GLN A 31 1.86 -25.78 -11.54
N ASP A 32 0.91 -26.44 -10.90
CA ASP A 32 0.97 -26.82 -9.48
C ASP A 32 2.06 -27.88 -9.29
N ARG A 33 2.16 -28.89 -10.18
CA ARG A 33 3.26 -29.87 -10.17
C ARG A 33 4.63 -29.24 -10.39
N VAL A 34 4.74 -28.30 -11.34
CA VAL A 34 5.98 -27.56 -11.55
C VAL A 34 6.26 -26.70 -10.33
N ALA A 35 5.29 -25.99 -9.77
CA ALA A 35 5.45 -25.18 -8.56
C ALA A 35 5.87 -26.02 -7.35
N GLU A 36 5.32 -27.23 -7.19
CA GLU A 36 5.71 -28.22 -6.19
C GLU A 36 7.14 -28.72 -6.42
N ALA A 37 7.48 -29.13 -7.64
CA ALA A 37 8.85 -29.54 -8.01
C ALA A 37 9.88 -28.39 -7.88
N THR A 38 9.43 -27.14 -8.05
CA THR A 38 10.26 -25.94 -7.91
C THR A 38 10.38 -25.50 -6.44
N ASN A 39 9.40 -25.87 -5.59
CA ASN A 39 9.37 -25.61 -4.14
C ASN A 39 10.42 -26.41 -3.36
N ASP A 40 10.98 -27.46 -3.94
CA ASP A 40 12.00 -28.32 -3.30
C ASP A 40 13.37 -27.64 -3.19
N SER A 41 13.67 -26.67 -4.06
CA SER A 41 14.93 -25.94 -3.95
C SER A 41 14.79 -24.75 -2.99
N ALA A 42 15.52 -24.81 -1.88
CA ALA A 42 15.56 -23.74 -0.87
C ALA A 42 15.93 -22.37 -1.48
N VAL A 43 16.74 -22.37 -2.56
CA VAL A 43 17.15 -21.17 -3.31
C VAL A 43 16.00 -20.54 -4.09
N ILE A 44 15.10 -21.33 -4.69
CA ILE A 44 13.95 -20.76 -5.40
C ILE A 44 12.89 -20.27 -4.42
N ARG A 45 12.72 -20.96 -3.28
CA ARG A 45 11.85 -20.47 -2.20
C ARG A 45 12.33 -19.13 -1.63
N SER A 46 13.64 -18.99 -1.40
CA SER A 46 14.20 -17.72 -0.91
C SER A 46 14.09 -16.61 -1.96
N ALA A 47 14.38 -16.90 -3.24
CA ALA A 47 14.23 -15.95 -4.34
C ALA A 47 12.76 -15.51 -4.54
N ARG A 48 11.80 -16.44 -4.43
CA ARG A 48 10.36 -16.16 -4.49
C ARG A 48 9.92 -15.28 -3.31
N ASN A 49 10.35 -15.61 -2.10
CA ASN A 49 10.03 -14.81 -0.92
C ASN A 49 10.63 -13.41 -1.00
N ALA A 50 11.84 -13.26 -1.55
CA ALA A 50 12.45 -11.96 -1.80
C ALA A 50 11.59 -11.12 -2.77
N ARG A 51 11.18 -11.71 -3.90
CA ARG A 51 10.29 -11.03 -4.88
C ARG A 51 8.93 -10.65 -4.30
N LEU A 52 8.32 -11.52 -3.49
CA LEU A 52 7.05 -11.21 -2.84
C LEU A 52 7.20 -10.04 -1.86
N ARG A 53 8.28 -10.01 -1.07
CA ARG A 53 8.58 -8.89 -0.17
C ARG A 53 8.83 -7.58 -0.92
N GLU A 54 9.51 -7.64 -2.06
CA GLU A 54 9.72 -6.47 -2.91
C GLU A 54 8.40 -5.96 -3.49
N PHE A 55 7.55 -6.86 -3.98
CA PHE A 55 6.23 -6.53 -4.50
C PHE A 55 5.33 -5.92 -3.43
N GLU A 56 5.30 -6.50 -2.22
CA GLU A 56 4.54 -5.95 -1.10
C GLU A 56 5.02 -4.55 -0.72
N GLN A 57 6.34 -4.32 -0.64
CA GLN A 57 6.90 -3.00 -0.37
C GLN A 57 6.54 -1.98 -1.46
N GLN A 58 6.64 -2.38 -2.73
CA GLN A 58 6.25 -1.52 -3.85
C GLN A 58 4.75 -1.21 -3.85
N SER A 59 3.92 -2.21 -3.55
CA SER A 59 2.48 -2.06 -3.42
C SER A 59 2.10 -1.10 -2.28
N ARG A 60 2.73 -1.24 -1.10
CA ARG A 60 2.52 -0.32 0.04
C ARG A 60 2.88 1.12 -0.28
N ARG A 61 4.00 1.33 -0.98
CA ARG A 61 4.41 2.65 -1.47
C ARG A 61 3.43 3.21 -2.50
N ALA A 62 2.97 2.39 -3.44
CA ALA A 62 2.07 2.80 -4.51
C ALA A 62 0.65 3.11 -4.02
N LEU A 63 0.16 2.37 -3.02
CA LEU A 63 -1.15 2.56 -2.40
C LEU A 63 -1.16 3.65 -1.33
N GLY A 64 0.02 4.16 -0.94
CA GLY A 64 0.14 5.22 0.06
C GLY A 64 -0.05 4.74 1.50
N ASP A 65 0.03 3.43 1.76
CA ASP A 65 -0.08 2.85 3.11
C ASP A 65 0.95 3.47 4.06
N ASP A 66 2.17 3.72 3.56
CA ASP A 66 3.24 4.38 4.34
C ASP A 66 2.85 5.80 4.76
N PHE A 67 2.05 6.51 3.95
CA PHE A 67 1.57 7.86 4.26
C PHE A 67 0.45 7.82 5.30
N ALA A 68 -0.51 6.91 5.14
CA ALA A 68 -1.58 6.70 6.10
C ALA A 68 -1.02 6.29 7.47
N GLU A 69 -0.02 5.40 7.50
CA GLU A 69 0.63 4.98 8.75
C GLU A 69 1.38 6.14 9.43
N ARG A 70 2.07 6.98 8.65
CA ARG A 70 2.75 8.18 9.17
C ARG A 70 1.75 9.19 9.74
N ASP A 71 0.64 9.43 9.05
CA ASP A 71 -0.39 10.35 9.51
C ASP A 71 -1.08 9.82 10.78
N GLU A 72 -1.32 8.52 10.89
CA GLU A 72 -1.90 7.92 12.09
C GLU A 72 -0.92 7.97 13.29
N ARG A 73 0.39 7.76 13.06
CA ARG A 73 1.42 7.97 14.09
C ARG A 73 1.48 9.43 14.54
N LEU A 74 1.36 10.38 13.62
CA LEU A 74 1.31 11.80 13.93
C LEU A 74 0.05 12.14 14.73
N TYR A 75 -1.10 11.58 14.35
CA TYR A 75 -2.36 11.72 15.08
C TYR A 75 -2.25 11.22 16.53
N GLY A 76 -1.65 10.05 16.76
CA GLY A 76 -1.41 9.54 18.10
C GLY A 76 -0.63 10.51 18.99
N LYS A 77 0.44 11.11 18.45
CA LYS A 77 1.21 12.14 19.17
C LYS A 77 0.38 13.38 19.48
N VAL A 78 -0.45 13.85 18.54
CA VAL A 78 -1.34 15.01 18.72
C VAL A 78 -2.38 14.72 19.79
N ARG A 79 -3.02 13.55 19.75
CA ARG A 79 -4.00 13.13 20.75
C ARG A 79 -3.38 13.08 22.14
N ASP A 80 -2.26 12.38 22.30
CA ASP A 80 -1.58 12.25 23.59
C ASP A 80 -1.12 13.61 24.14
N MET A 81 -0.80 14.56 23.26
CA MET A 81 -0.46 15.92 23.63
C MET A 81 -1.67 16.70 24.14
N LEU A 82 -2.80 16.64 23.42
CA LEU A 82 -4.05 17.33 23.77
C LEU A 82 -4.76 16.72 24.98
N ASP A 83 -4.56 15.42 25.24
CA ASP A 83 -5.08 14.76 26.46
C ASP A 83 -4.27 15.14 27.71
N ARG A 84 -3.00 15.52 27.59
CA ARG A 84 -2.14 15.94 28.72
C ARG A 84 -2.31 17.42 29.06
N ASP A 85 -2.19 18.27 28.05
CA ASP A 85 -2.28 19.74 28.20
C ASP A 85 -3.21 20.27 27.10
N GLU A 86 -4.35 20.86 27.50
CA GLU A 86 -5.31 21.41 26.54
C GLU A 86 -4.74 22.63 25.79
N ASP A 87 -3.90 23.42 26.46
CA ASP A 87 -3.19 24.58 25.91
C ASP A 87 -1.69 24.32 25.76
N VAL A 88 -1.31 23.79 24.59
CA VAL A 88 0.09 23.58 24.23
C VAL A 88 0.65 24.85 23.58
N SER A 89 1.66 25.48 24.20
CA SER A 89 2.27 26.71 23.66
C SER A 89 3.19 26.47 22.45
N ASP A 90 3.81 25.29 22.33
CA ASP A 90 4.66 24.92 21.18
C ASP A 90 4.29 23.52 20.62
N PRO A 91 3.14 23.40 19.93
CA PRO A 91 2.70 22.12 19.38
C PRO A 91 3.54 21.70 18.18
N ILE A 92 3.97 22.66 17.35
CA ILE A 92 4.72 22.36 16.13
C ILE A 92 6.14 21.91 16.47
N GLY A 93 6.86 22.61 17.34
CA GLY A 93 8.23 22.24 17.71
C GLY A 93 8.36 20.88 18.39
N ARG A 94 7.27 20.38 19.01
CA ARG A 94 7.17 19.03 19.59
C ARG A 94 6.84 17.94 18.55
N LEU A 95 6.18 18.30 17.46
CA LEU A 95 5.78 17.37 16.39
C LEU A 95 6.82 17.26 15.27
N VAL A 96 7.67 18.28 15.12
CA VAL A 96 8.76 18.29 14.13
C VAL A 96 9.70 17.11 14.35
N ASP A 97 9.98 16.39 13.27
CA ASP A 97 11.09 15.45 13.22
C ASP A 97 12.39 16.22 12.98
N ARG A 98 13.22 16.31 14.02
CA ARG A 98 14.47 17.10 13.99
C ARG A 98 15.47 16.56 12.99
N GLU A 99 15.56 15.25 12.83
CA GLU A 99 16.52 14.63 11.90
C GLU A 99 16.19 14.99 10.45
N VAL A 100 14.90 14.93 10.10
CA VAL A 100 14.43 15.33 8.77
C VAL A 100 14.57 16.84 8.60
N PHE A 101 14.13 17.63 9.58
CA PHE A 101 14.11 19.08 9.49
C PHE A 101 15.51 19.69 9.33
N ASP A 102 16.50 19.19 10.07
CA ASP A 102 17.86 19.71 10.04
C ASP A 102 18.58 19.39 8.72
N SER A 103 18.17 18.31 8.04
CA SER A 103 18.69 17.93 6.72
C SER A 103 18.21 18.79 5.55
N LEU A 104 17.13 19.57 5.73
CA LEU A 104 16.51 20.38 4.68
C LEU A 104 17.22 21.73 4.48
N ASP A 105 17.09 22.31 3.28
CA ASP A 105 17.46 23.72 3.05
C ASP A 105 16.44 24.68 3.68
N ASP A 106 16.82 25.95 3.83
CA ASP A 106 16.00 26.95 4.53
C ASP A 106 14.62 27.16 3.89
N GLY A 107 14.50 27.04 2.56
CA GLY A 107 13.22 27.14 1.87
C GLY A 107 12.32 25.94 2.16
N ASN A 108 12.89 24.74 2.10
CA ASN A 108 12.18 23.50 2.44
C ASN A 108 11.86 23.38 3.93
N LYS A 109 12.67 23.95 4.83
CA LYS A 109 12.36 24.06 6.27
C LYS A 109 11.11 24.91 6.51
N GLN A 110 11.03 26.07 5.87
CA GLN A 110 9.83 26.93 5.96
C GLN A 110 8.59 26.20 5.45
N ARG A 111 8.70 25.56 4.28
CA ARG A 111 7.62 24.76 3.70
C ARG A 111 7.19 23.62 4.63
N TYR A 112 8.14 22.88 5.19
CA TYR A 112 7.89 21.78 6.12
C TYR A 112 7.11 22.25 7.36
N ILE A 113 7.50 23.38 7.96
CA ILE A 113 6.79 23.95 9.11
C ILE A 113 5.34 24.32 8.75
N LEU A 114 5.13 24.93 7.58
CA LEU A 114 3.79 25.32 7.12
C LEU A 114 2.90 24.10 6.85
N GLU A 115 3.44 23.07 6.19
CA GLU A 115 2.74 21.81 5.93
C GLU A 115 2.39 21.10 7.25
N LEU A 116 3.32 21.02 8.20
CA LEU A 116 3.09 20.44 9.52
C LEU A 116 2.04 21.23 10.31
N SER A 117 2.05 22.56 10.21
CA SER A 117 1.05 23.42 10.85
C SER A 117 -0.34 23.19 10.28
N ALA A 118 -0.47 23.00 8.96
CA ALA A 118 -1.74 22.67 8.32
C ALA A 118 -2.24 21.29 8.79
N LYS A 119 -1.37 20.28 8.77
CA LYS A 119 -1.69 18.93 9.25
C LYS A 119 -2.11 18.91 10.72
N PHE A 120 -1.43 19.66 11.59
CA PHE A 120 -1.79 19.74 13.01
C PHE A 120 -3.22 20.27 13.21
N ARG A 121 -3.64 21.30 12.46
CA ARG A 121 -5.01 21.82 12.54
C ARG A 121 -6.05 20.78 12.13
N GLU A 122 -5.79 20.06 11.04
CA GLU A 122 -6.68 18.99 10.56
C GLU A 122 -6.83 17.87 11.62
N LEU A 123 -5.71 17.42 12.20
CA LEU A 123 -5.69 16.38 13.23
C LEU A 123 -6.36 16.85 14.53
N LYS A 124 -6.15 18.12 14.92
CA LYS A 124 -6.82 18.75 16.07
C LYS A 124 -8.33 18.81 15.86
N GLU A 125 -8.80 19.21 14.69
CA GLU A 125 -10.23 19.18 14.36
C GLU A 125 -10.81 17.77 14.40
N ARG A 126 -10.09 16.78 13.86
CA ARG A 126 -10.48 15.36 13.94
C ARG A 126 -10.62 14.91 15.39
N TYR A 127 -9.65 15.23 16.25
CA TYR A 127 -9.68 14.90 17.68
C TYR A 127 -10.92 15.48 18.39
N TYR A 128 -11.23 16.77 18.19
CA TYR A 128 -12.43 17.36 18.80
C TYR A 128 -13.73 16.79 18.23
N LYS A 129 -13.80 16.49 16.93
CA LYS A 129 -14.95 15.80 16.32
C LYS A 129 -15.16 14.41 16.89
N GLU A 130 -14.07 13.71 17.21
CA GLU A 130 -14.14 12.41 17.87
C GLU A 130 -14.62 12.59 19.32
N LYS A 131 -14.00 13.47 20.12
CA LYS A 131 -14.46 13.73 21.50
C LYS A 131 -15.91 14.22 21.58
N SER A 132 -16.36 15.09 20.68
CA SER A 132 -17.74 15.60 20.67
C SER A 132 -18.78 14.56 20.27
N LYS A 133 -18.37 13.44 19.64
CA LYS A 133 -19.27 12.32 19.34
C LYS A 133 -19.45 11.37 20.53
N PHE A 134 -18.58 11.45 21.52
CA PHE A 134 -18.62 10.63 22.74
C PHE A 134 -19.15 11.39 23.97
N VAL A 135 -19.58 12.64 23.80
CA VAL A 135 -20.33 13.45 24.78
C VAL A 135 -21.79 13.48 24.36
#